data_AF-A0A841CIC1-F1
#
_entry.id   AF-A0A841CIC1-F1
#
_cell.length_a   1.000
_cell.length_b   1.000
_cell.length_c   1.000
_cell.angle_alpha   90.00
_cell.angle_beta   90.00
_cell.angle_gamma   90.00
#
_symmetry.space_group_name_H-M   'P 1'
#
loop_
_entity.id
_entity.type
_entity.pdbx_description
1 polymer ?
#
loop_
_entity_poly.entity_id
_entity_poly.type
_entity_poly.pdbx_seq_one_letter_code
_entity_poly.pdbx_strand_id
1 'polypeptide(L)'
;MTTGQDAVTTGQGAGAVGLGAVTTGRGAVTMAGAVTYCGYCGKDLGEADHAACARRLRVIDPPRFCSACARRMVVQVTPAGWTATCSRHGEITSAR
;
A
#
# COMPACT_ATOMS: atom_id res chain seq x y z
N MET A 1 -54.07 -9.72 -22.90
CA MET A 1 -54.30 -8.58 -21.99
C MET A 1 -53.15 -8.57 -21.02
N THR A 2 -52.27 -7.58 -21.15
CA THR A 2 -51.00 -7.45 -20.43
C THR A 2 -51.18 -6.41 -19.33
N THR A 3 -51.13 -6.83 -18.07
CA THR A 3 -51.14 -5.98 -16.86
C THR A 3 -50.59 -6.85 -15.74
N GLY A 4 -49.62 -6.49 -14.92
CA GLY A 4 -48.83 -5.28 -14.74
C GLY A 4 -47.99 -5.59 -13.49
N GLN A 5 -46.67 -5.72 -13.67
CA GLN A 5 -45.73 -5.80 -12.56
C GLN A 5 -45.27 -4.38 -12.27
N ASP A 6 -45.75 -3.81 -11.16
CA ASP A 6 -45.22 -2.56 -10.62
C ASP A 6 -44.53 -2.87 -9.29
N ALA A 7 -43.21 -2.95 -9.38
CA ALA A 7 -42.30 -2.98 -8.25
C ALA A 7 -42.30 -1.63 -7.55
N VAL A 8 -42.68 -1.60 -6.27
CA VAL A 8 -42.37 -0.48 -5.38
C VAL A 8 -41.27 -0.90 -4.43
N THR A 9 -40.11 -0.29 -4.65
CA THR A 9 -38.96 -0.32 -3.75
C THR A 9 -39.21 0.66 -2.59
N THR A 10 -39.04 0.20 -1.37
CA THR A 10 -38.88 1.01 -0.15
C THR A 10 -37.63 0.41 0.51
N GLY A 11 -36.56 1.11 0.85
CA GLY A 11 -36.38 2.51 1.17
C GLY A 11 -35.57 2.55 2.48
N GLN A 12 -34.28 2.88 2.36
CA GLN A 12 -33.48 3.65 3.33
C GLN A 12 -32.95 2.98 4.62
N GLY A 13 -31.63 3.14 4.83
CA GLY A 13 -30.97 2.86 6.12
C GLY A 13 -29.45 2.74 6.10
N ALA A 14 -28.73 3.50 5.27
CA ALA A 14 -27.27 3.57 5.33
C ALA A 14 -26.83 4.40 6.55
N GLY A 15 -26.76 3.76 7.71
CA GLY A 15 -26.11 4.30 8.90
C GLY A 15 -24.68 3.79 9.00
N ALA A 16 -23.77 4.35 8.20
CA ALA A 16 -22.34 4.17 8.46
C ALA A 16 -21.99 5.06 9.65
N VAL A 17 -22.04 4.49 10.85
CA VAL A 17 -21.43 5.10 12.04
C VAL A 17 -19.94 5.27 11.72
N GLY A 18 -19.56 6.52 11.49
CA GLY A 18 -18.17 6.92 11.37
C GLY A 18 -17.47 6.63 12.70
N LEU A 19 -16.78 5.50 12.77
CA LEU A 19 -15.78 5.27 13.80
C LEU A 19 -14.58 6.14 13.44
N GLY A 20 -14.58 7.36 13.98
CA GLY A 20 -13.41 8.23 13.98
C GLY A 20 -12.26 7.52 14.66
N ALA A 21 -11.26 7.11 13.87
CA ALA A 21 -10.01 6.61 14.40
C ALA A 21 -9.24 7.78 15.02
N VAL A 22 -9.41 7.96 16.32
CA VAL A 22 -8.54 8.79 17.15
C VAL A 22 -7.16 8.13 17.25
N THR A 23 -6.20 8.58 16.45
CA THR A 23 -4.79 8.23 16.66
C THR A 23 -4.16 9.28 17.58
N THR A 24 -4.36 9.11 18.89
CA THR A 24 -3.51 9.81 19.87
C THR A 24 -2.37 8.89 20.27
N GLY A 25 -1.13 9.36 20.10
CA GLY A 25 -0.04 8.88 20.94
C GLY A 25 1.32 8.71 20.27
N ARG A 26 2.20 9.65 20.65
CA ARG A 26 3.63 9.45 20.94
C ARG A 26 4.56 9.38 19.73
N GLY A 27 5.27 10.49 19.52
CA GLY A 27 6.43 10.57 18.65
C GLY A 27 7.44 9.47 18.96
N ALA A 28 7.62 8.57 18.00
CA ALA A 28 8.74 7.66 17.95
C ALA A 28 9.81 8.33 17.09
N VAL A 29 10.91 8.73 17.72
CA VAL A 29 12.16 8.99 16.98
C VAL A 29 12.74 7.64 16.60
N THR A 30 12.33 7.09 15.45
CA THR A 30 12.93 5.88 14.90
C THR A 30 14.08 6.26 13.99
N MET A 31 15.29 6.27 14.55
CA MET A 31 16.51 6.27 13.75
C MET A 31 16.81 4.83 13.32
N ALA A 32 17.04 4.64 12.02
CA ALA A 32 17.18 3.39 11.26
C ALA A 32 15.86 2.66 10.87
N GLY A 33 15.26 3.14 9.79
CA GLY A 33 14.66 2.28 8.74
C GLY A 33 13.50 1.37 9.12
N ALA A 34 12.48 1.89 9.82
CA ALA A 34 11.23 1.15 9.98
C ALA A 34 10.56 0.94 8.61
N VAL A 35 10.58 -0.30 8.12
CA VAL A 35 9.73 -0.76 7.00
C VAL A 35 8.28 -0.66 7.46
N THR A 36 7.62 0.45 7.11
CA THR A 36 6.24 0.76 7.51
C THR A 36 5.27 0.42 6.38
N TYR A 37 5.74 0.57 5.13
CA TYR A 37 4.94 0.37 3.94
C TYR A 37 5.44 -0.79 3.09
N CYS A 38 4.52 -1.45 2.41
CA CYS A 38 4.83 -2.49 1.45
C CYS A 38 5.53 -1.92 0.20
N GLY A 39 6.73 -2.40 -0.11
CA GLY A 39 7.49 -1.95 -1.28
C GLY A 39 6.86 -2.28 -2.64
N TYR A 40 5.85 -3.14 -2.69
CA TYR A 40 5.16 -3.53 -3.93
C TYR A 40 3.90 -2.72 -4.21
N CYS A 41 3.03 -2.55 -3.21
CA CYS A 41 1.73 -1.90 -3.36
C CYS A 41 1.63 -0.53 -2.69
N GLY A 42 2.57 -0.18 -1.80
CA GLY A 42 2.61 1.10 -1.08
C GLY A 42 1.66 1.21 0.12
N LYS A 43 0.88 0.17 0.42
CA LYS A 43 -0.02 0.16 1.60
C LYS A 43 0.76 -0.05 2.90
N ASP A 44 0.15 0.37 4.00
CA ASP A 44 0.68 0.12 5.34
C ASP A 44 0.72 -1.39 5.62
N LEU A 45 1.82 -1.86 6.22
CA LEU A 45 2.00 -3.29 6.49
C LEU A 45 1.03 -3.83 7.55
N GLY A 46 0.44 -2.97 8.39
CA GLY A 46 -0.53 -3.37 9.41
C GLY A 46 -1.97 -3.54 8.91
N GLU A 47 -2.29 -3.04 7.70
CA GLU A 47 -3.69 -2.97 7.22
C GLU A 47 -4.09 -4.15 6.32
N ALA A 48 -3.14 -4.91 5.76
CA ALA A 48 -3.44 -5.98 4.80
C ALA A 48 -2.45 -7.16 4.83
N ASP A 49 -2.87 -8.31 4.29
CA ASP A 49 -1.96 -9.42 4.01
C ASP A 49 -1.06 -9.10 2.82
N HIS A 50 0.25 -9.22 3.02
CA HIS A 50 1.27 -8.86 2.04
C HIS A 50 2.09 -10.05 1.58
N ALA A 51 1.67 -11.30 1.84
CA ALA A 51 2.42 -12.50 1.45
C ALA A 51 2.67 -12.55 -0.07
N ALA A 52 1.63 -12.25 -0.87
CA ALA A 52 1.73 -12.20 -2.32
C ALA A 52 2.63 -11.06 -2.85
N CYS A 53 2.66 -9.93 -2.14
CA CYS A 53 3.54 -8.80 -2.44
C CYS A 53 4.99 -9.14 -2.15
N ALA A 54 5.25 -9.72 -0.97
CA ALA A 54 6.57 -10.16 -0.54
C ALA A 54 7.15 -11.23 -1.49
N ARG A 55 6.32 -12.17 -1.96
CA ARG A 55 6.74 -13.18 -2.94
C ARG A 55 7.18 -12.54 -4.26
N ARG A 56 6.45 -11.55 -4.78
CA ARG A 56 6.82 -10.85 -6.02
C ARG A 56 8.12 -10.08 -5.88
N LEU A 57 8.28 -9.33 -4.80
CA LEU A 57 9.49 -8.55 -4.52
C LEU A 57 10.77 -9.39 -4.41
N ARG A 58 10.64 -10.65 -3.99
CA ARG A 58 11.79 -11.56 -3.85
C ARG A 58 12.22 -12.22 -5.16
N VAL A 59 11.30 -12.37 -6.11
CA VAL A 59 11.49 -13.28 -7.26
C VAL A 59 11.56 -12.53 -8.59
N ILE A 60 10.73 -11.49 -8.78
CA ILE A 60 10.49 -10.91 -10.11
C ILE A 60 10.60 -9.38 -10.10
N ASP A 61 10.10 -8.72 -9.06
CA ASP A 61 9.83 -7.29 -9.12
C ASP A 61 10.74 -6.47 -8.18
N PRO A 62 11.42 -5.42 -8.67
CA PRO A 62 12.03 -4.43 -7.80
C PRO A 62 10.99 -3.67 -6.96
N PRO A 63 11.37 -3.14 -5.79
CA PRO A 63 10.48 -2.30 -4.98
C PRO A 63 10.12 -1.02 -5.74
N ARG A 64 8.81 -0.76 -5.85
CA ARG A 64 8.27 0.42 -6.54
C ARG A 64 7.84 1.53 -5.59
N PHE A 65 7.73 1.22 -4.31
CA PHE A 65 7.37 2.15 -3.26
C PHE A 65 8.41 2.15 -2.14
N CYS A 66 8.69 3.33 -1.61
CA CYS A 66 9.59 3.47 -0.49
C CYS A 66 8.94 2.91 0.78
N SER A 67 9.62 1.96 1.43
CA SER A 67 9.12 1.32 2.65
C SER A 67 9.03 2.26 3.86
N ALA A 68 9.66 3.44 3.80
CA ALA A 68 9.62 4.44 4.86
C ALA A 68 8.52 5.51 4.69
N CYS A 69 8.04 5.77 3.46
CA CYS A 69 7.04 6.84 3.23
C CYS A 69 5.99 6.59 2.15
N ALA A 70 5.86 5.35 1.66
CA ALA A 70 4.92 4.94 0.61
C ALA A 70 5.05 5.68 -0.73
N ARG A 71 6.06 6.54 -0.92
CA ARG A 71 6.20 7.30 -2.17
C ARG A 71 6.75 6.40 -3.27
N ARG A 72 6.24 6.57 -4.49
CA ARG A 72 6.72 5.84 -5.66
C ARG A 72 8.19 6.18 -5.92
N MET A 73 8.98 5.15 -6.16
CA MET A 73 10.42 5.25 -6.46
C MET A 73 10.64 5.26 -7.97
N VAL A 74 11.74 5.87 -8.40
CA VAL A 74 12.24 5.70 -9.77
C VAL A 74 13.03 4.41 -9.78
N VAL A 75 12.59 3.44 -10.58
CA VAL A 75 13.20 2.12 -10.67
C VAL A 75 13.94 2.00 -11.99
N GLN A 76 15.19 1.54 -11.96
CA GLN A 76 15.95 1.17 -13.14
C GLN A 76 16.31 -0.31 -13.04
N VAL A 77 16.02 -1.06 -14.09
CA VAL A 77 16.34 -2.49 -14.19
C VAL A 77 17.40 -2.68 -15.26
N THR A 78 18.44 -3.42 -14.91
CA THR A 78 19.57 -3.77 -15.77
C THR A 78 19.75 -5.30 -15.74
N PRO A 79 20.52 -5.89 -16.68
CA PRO A 79 20.85 -7.31 -16.60
C PRO A 79 21.60 -7.71 -15.31
N ALA A 80 22.33 -6.78 -14.70
CA ALA A 80 23.11 -7.03 -13.47
C ALA A 80 22.29 -6.87 -12.19
N GLY A 81 21.04 -6.40 -12.28
CA GLY A 81 20.21 -6.08 -11.12
C GLY A 81 19.41 -4.80 -11.30
N TRP A 82 18.93 -4.24 -10.20
CA TRP A 82 18.12 -3.02 -10.22
C TRP A 82 18.59 -1.99 -9.22
N THR A 83 18.24 -0.73 -9.48
CA THR A 83 18.26 0.37 -8.52
C THR A 83 16.87 0.95 -8.37
N ALA A 84 16.54 1.40 -7.17
CA ALA A 84 15.29 2.07 -6.88
C ALA A 84 15.57 3.28 -5.99
N THR A 85 15.19 4.47 -6.45
CA THR A 85 15.53 5.73 -5.80
C THR A 85 14.29 6.45 -5.30
N CYS A 86 14.25 6.66 -3.99
CA CYS A 86 13.28 7.50 -3.33
C CYS A 86 13.80 8.94 -3.27
N SER A 87 13.00 9.89 -3.76
CA SER A 87 13.25 11.33 -3.64
C SER A 87 13.55 11.87 -2.23
N ARG A 88 13.23 11.13 -1.15
CA ARG A 88 13.48 11.54 0.24
C ARG A 88 14.48 10.67 0.98
N HIS A 89 14.45 9.36 0.72
CA HIS A 89 15.19 8.36 1.50
C HIS A 89 16.37 7.75 0.74
N GLY A 90 16.64 8.22 -0.49
CA GLY A 90 17.79 7.78 -1.27
C GLY A 90 17.54 6.50 -2.05
N GLU A 91 18.65 5.90 -2.51
CA GLU A 91 18.68 4.75 -3.40
C GLU A 91 18.88 3.44 -2.64
N ILE A 92 18.24 2.39 -3.13
CA ILE A 92 18.51 0.99 -2.79
C ILE A 92 18.77 0.20 -4.07
N THR A 93 19.57 -0.85 -3.98
CA THR A 93 19.93 -1.70 -5.14
C THR A 93 19.81 -3.18 -4.80
N SER A 94 19.66 -4.03 -5.81
CA SER A 94 19.81 -5.47 -5.67
C SER A 94 21.25 -5.95 -5.69
N ALA A 95 22.17 -5.12 -6.19
CA ALA A 95 23.57 -5.49 -6.29
C ALA A 95 24.16 -5.65 -4.89
N ARG A 96 24.75 -6.81 -4.65
CA ARG A 96 25.57 -7.08 -3.48
C ARG A 96 26.85 -7.76 -3.92
#